data_AF-A0A936L506-F1
#
_entry.id   AF-A0A936L506-F1
#
_cell.length_a   1.000
_cell.length_b   1.000
_cell.length_c   1.000
_cell.angle_alpha   90.00
_cell.angle_beta   90.00
_cell.angle_gamma   90.00
#
_symmetry.space_group_name_H-M   'P 1'
#
loop_
_entity.id
_entity.type
_entity.pdbx_description
1 polymer ?
#
loop_
_entity_poly.entity_id
_entity_poly.type
_entity_poly.pdbx_seq_one_letter_code
_entity_poly.pdbx_strand_id
1 'polypeptide(L)' 'MNSVLILSQIMNRDVVKNLKEDINFSIFNVGGLIVKRGQLGSAQTISTSDLADGVYCIILRDLKGNIMETRKLVKLK' A
#
# COMPACT_ATOMS: atom_id res chain seq x y z
N MET A 1 19.39 2.17 1.10
CA MET A 1 18.19 1.31 1.05
C MET A 1 17.02 2.15 1.55
N ASN A 2 16.22 2.73 0.65
CA ASN A 2 15.12 3.63 1.02
C ASN A 2 13.83 2.80 1.10
N SER A 3 13.62 2.11 2.23
CA SER A 3 12.36 1.46 2.55
C SER A 3 11.46 2.46 3.27
N VAL A 4 10.34 2.84 2.66
CA VAL A 4 9.29 3.58 3.35
C VAL A 4 8.58 2.59 4.28
N LEU A 5 8.82 2.74 5.57
CA LEU A 5 8.03 2.05 6.60
C LEU A 5 6.61 2.61 6.50
N ILE A 6 5.64 1.81 6.03
CA ILE A 6 4.20 2.14 6.08
C ILE A 6 3.72 2.00 7.55
N LEU A 7 4.43 2.62 8.48
CA LEU A 7 4.07 2.81 9.88
C LEU A 7 4.16 4.29 10.27
N SER A 8 4.68 5.17 9.42
CA SER A 8 4.89 6.59 9.80
C SER A 8 3.64 7.45 9.79
N GLN A 9 2.47 6.96 9.33
CA GLN A 9 1.21 7.68 9.47
C GLN A 9 0.06 6.73 9.79
N ILE A 10 0.11 6.15 11.00
CA ILE A 10 -1.05 5.57 11.70
C ILE A 10 -1.91 4.69 10.79
N MET A 11 -1.47 3.46 10.54
CA MET A 11 -2.47 2.40 10.41
C MET A 11 -3.17 2.36 11.76
N ASN A 12 -4.49 2.57 11.78
CA ASN A 12 -5.25 2.29 12.98
C ASN A 12 -4.86 0.87 13.40
N ARG A 13 -4.27 0.74 14.60
CA ARG A 13 -3.78 -0.53 15.13
C ARG A 13 -4.86 -1.60 15.08
N ASP A 14 -6.13 -1.20 15.02
CA ASP A 14 -7.30 -2.07 14.93
C ASP A 14 -7.60 -2.60 13.50
N VAL A 15 -7.19 -1.90 12.43
CA VAL A 15 -7.35 -2.39 11.04
C VAL A 15 -6.32 -3.48 10.73
N VAL A 16 -5.13 -3.38 11.32
CA VAL A 16 -4.00 -4.29 11.06
C VAL A 16 -3.97 -5.49 12.00
N LYS A 17 -4.53 -5.38 13.21
CA LYS A 17 -4.56 -6.49 14.18
C LYS A 17 -5.43 -7.68 13.77
N ASN A 18 -6.22 -7.58 12.70
CA ASN A 18 -7.13 -8.63 12.26
C ASN A 18 -6.94 -9.10 10.80
N LEU A 19 -5.82 -8.79 10.15
CA LEU A 19 -5.48 -9.43 8.88
C LEU A 19 -4.92 -10.84 9.14
N LYS A 20 -5.80 -11.77 9.52
CA LYS A 20 -5.52 -13.22 9.44
C LYS A 20 -5.53 -13.71 7.99
N GLU A 21 -5.96 -12.85 7.07
CA GLU A 21 -6.17 -13.15 5.67
C GLU A 21 -5.31 -12.21 4.83
N ASP A 22 -4.86 -12.75 3.70
CA ASP A 22 -4.12 -11.99 2.71
C ASP A 22 -4.97 -10.83 2.17
N ILE A 23 -4.35 -9.67 1.95
CA ILE A 23 -5.01 -8.50 1.34
C ILE A 23 -4.39 -8.16 -0.01
N ASN A 24 -5.19 -7.62 -0.91
CA ASN A 24 -4.71 -7.13 -2.20
C ASN A 24 -4.32 -5.67 -2.08
N PHE A 25 -3.24 -5.27 -2.74
CA PHE A 25 -2.87 -3.87 -2.90
C PHE A 25 -2.75 -3.48 -4.36
N SER A 26 -3.01 -2.20 -4.65
CA SER A 26 -2.75 -1.58 -5.94
C SER A 26 -2.23 -0.17 -5.73
N ILE A 27 -1.18 0.20 -6.43
CA ILE A 27 -0.57 1.53 -6.44
C ILE A 27 -0.87 2.17 -7.79
N PHE A 28 -1.44 3.37 -7.74
CA PHE A 28 -1.78 4.19 -8.88
C PHE A 28 -0.89 5.42 -8.91
N ASN A 29 -0.46 5.83 -10.10
CA ASN A 29 0.14 7.16 -10.29
C ASN A 29 -0.94 8.25 -10.36
N VAL A 30 -0.53 9.52 -10.45
CA VAL A 30 -1.46 10.67 -10.57
C VAL A 30 -2.35 10.64 -11.80
N GLY A 31 -1.96 9.90 -12.85
CA GLY A 31 -2.78 9.69 -14.04
C GLY A 31 -3.84 8.59 -13.88
N GLY A 32 -3.94 7.96 -12.71
CA GLY A 32 -4.87 6.87 -12.45
C GLY A 32 -4.45 5.52 -13.02
N LEU A 33 -3.19 5.38 -13.48
CA LEU A 33 -2.66 4.12 -13.99
C LEU A 33 -2.11 3.26 -12.85
N ILE A 34 -2.42 1.96 -12.86
CA ILE A 34 -1.82 1.00 -11.93
C ILE A 34 -0.35 0.83 -12.31
N VAL A 35 0.54 1.21 -11.40
CA VAL A 35 2.00 1.05 -11.56
C VAL A 35 2.55 -0.13 -10.78
N LYS A 36 1.81 -0.60 -9.75
CA LYS A 36 2.17 -1.79 -8.98
C LYS A 36 0.93 -2.43 -8.38
N ARG A 37 0.91 -3.75 -8.27
CA ARG A 37 -0.13 -4.50 -7.56
C ARG A 37 0.45 -5.77 -6.98
N GLY A 38 -0.24 -6.33 -6.00
CA GLY A 38 0.14 -7.61 -5.41
C GLY A 38 -0.73 -7.94 -4.22
N GLN A 39 -0.26 -8.91 -3.44
CA GLN A 39 -0.94 -9.40 -2.25
C GLN A 39 0.01 -9.29 -1.06
N LEU A 40 -0.50 -8.84 0.08
CA LEU A 40 0.20 -8.83 1.36
C LEU A 40 -0.39 -9.93 2.22
N GLY A 41 0.41 -10.92 2.57
CA GLY A 41 0.07 -11.87 3.62
C GLY A 41 0.47 -11.32 4.99
N SER A 42 1.09 -12.17 5.82
CA SER A 42 1.64 -11.76 7.12
C SER A 42 2.71 -10.65 7.04
N ALA A 43 3.37 -10.51 5.88
CA ALA A 43 4.32 -9.44 5.60
C ALA A 43 3.59 -8.14 5.23
N GLN A 44 3.62 -7.16 6.12
CA GLN A 44 2.88 -5.89 5.99
C GLN A 44 3.68 -4.78 5.27
N THR A 45 4.61 -5.15 4.39
CA THR A 45 5.52 -4.20 3.75
C THR A 45 5.37 -4.24 2.23
N ILE A 46 5.09 -3.09 1.62
CA ILE A 46 5.15 -2.92 0.17
C ILE A 46 6.48 -2.23 -0.18
N SER A 47 7.35 -2.90 -0.93
CA SER A 47 8.53 -2.24 -1.48
C SER A 47 8.14 -1.31 -2.63
N THR A 48 8.59 -0.06 -2.55
CA THR A 48 8.38 0.97 -3.57
C THR A 48 9.69 1.43 -4.19
N SER A 49 10.80 0.71 -3.98
CA SER A 49 12.14 1.08 -4.46
C SER A 49 12.21 1.23 -5.99
N ASP A 50 11.42 0.43 -6.70
CA ASP A 50 11.23 0.39 -8.14
C ASP A 50 10.38 1.55 -8.69
N LEU A 51 9.66 2.28 -7.85
CA LEU A 51 8.88 3.44 -8.27
C LEU A 51 9.79 4.66 -8.46
N ALA A 52 9.51 5.47 -9.48
CA ALA A 52 10.14 6.79 -9.63
C ALA A 52 9.71 7.74 -8.49
N ASP A 53 10.39 8.88 -8.36
CA ASP A 53 9.93 9.95 -7.49
C ASP A 53 8.58 10.48 -7.98
N GLY A 54 7.68 10.77 -7.05
CA GLY A 54 6.34 11.24 -7.41
C GLY A 54 5.29 10.99 -6.33
N VAL A 55 4.04 11.24 -6.72
CA VAL A 55 2.86 11.07 -5.87
C VAL A 55 2.05 9.87 -6.37
N TYR A 56 1.61 9.04 -5.43
CA TYR A 56 0.89 7.81 -5.69
C TYR A 56 -0.30 7.65 -4.75
N CYS A 57 -1.29 6.89 -5.21
CA CYS A 57 -2.42 6.42 -4.41
C CYS A 57 -2.30 4.92 -4.23
N ILE A 58 -2.32 4.43 -2.99
CA ILE A 58 -2.32 3.02 -2.65
C ILE A 58 -3.74 2.66 -2.21
N ILE A 59 -4.31 1.62 -2.80
CA ILE A 59 -5.60 1.07 -2.40
C ILE A 59 -5.38 -0.33 -1.88
N LEU A 60 -5.83 -0.60 -0.66
CA LEU A 60 -5.86 -1.92 -0.05
C LEU A 60 -7.27 -2.48 -0.13
N ARG A 61 -7.38 -3.76 -0.50
CA ARG A 61 -8.65 -4.46 -0.66
C ARG A 61 -8.60 -5.81 0.03
N ASP A 62 -9.75 -6.24 0.53
CA ASP A 62 -9.91 -7.63 0.96
C ASP A 62 -9.88 -8.58 -0.26
N LEU A 63 -9.94 -9.89 -0.01
CA LEU A 63 -10.01 -10.91 -1.06
C LEU A 63 -11.30 -10.87 -1.89
N LYS A 64 -12.34 -10.22 -1.38
CA LYS A 64 -13.62 -10.01 -2.08
C LYS A 64 -13.59 -8.76 -2.98
N GLY A 65 -12.51 -7.97 -2.92
CA GLY A 65 -12.31 -6.76 -3.72
C GLY A 65 -12.85 -5.48 -3.08
N ASN A 66 -13.37 -5.55 -1.85
CA ASN A 66 -13.85 -4.38 -1.13
C ASN A 66 -12.68 -3.52 -0.70
N ILE A 67 -12.81 -2.20 -0.84
CA ILE A 67 -11.77 -1.26 -0.40
C ILE A 67 -11.76 -1.23 1.12
N MET A 68 -10.63 -1.62 1.70
CA MET A 68 -10.38 -1.53 3.13
C MET A 68 -9.74 -0.19 3.50
N GLU A 69 -8.80 0.27 2.67
CA GLU A 69 -8.04 1.48 2.95
C GLU A 69 -7.54 2.14 1.67
N THR A 70 -7.36 3.46 1.70
CA THR A 70 -6.70 4.23 0.66
C THR A 70 -5.67 5.16 1.29
N ARG A 71 -4.45 5.21 0.71
CA ARG A 71 -3.33 6.02 1.22
C ARG A 71 -2.65 6.80 0.12
N LYS A 72 -2.17 8.00 0.45
CA LYS A 72 -1.27 8.77 -0.39
C LYS A 72 0.17 8.38 -0.05
N LEU A 73 0.98 8.12 -1.07
CA LEU A 73 2.42 7.99 -0.97
C LEU A 73 3.07 9.14 -1.74
N VAL A 74 4.00 9.83 -1.10
CA VAL A 74 4.89 10.79 -1.75
C VAL A 74 6.30 10.23 -1.66
N LYS A 75 6.89 9.89 -2.80
CA LYS A 75 8.26 9.40 -2.89
C LYS A 75 9.15 10.54 -3.36
N LEU A 76 10.12 10.89 -2.53
CA LEU A 76 11.18 11.85 -2.80
C LEU A 76 12.52 11.13 -2.61
N LYS A 77 13.54 11.53 -3.37
CA LYS A 77 14.91 11.00 -3.27
C LYS A 77 15.51 11.17 -1.87
#